data_AF-A0A6V7LJU8-F1
#
_entry.id   AF-A0A6V7LJU8-F1
#
_cell.length_a   1.000
_cell.length_b   1.000
_cell.length_c   1.000
_cell.angle_alpha   90.00
_cell.angle_beta   90.00
_cell.angle_gamma   90.00
#
_symmetry.space_group_name_H-M   'P 1'
#
loop_
_entity.id
_entity.type
_entity.pdbx_description
1 polymer ?
#
loop_
_entity_poly.entity_id
_entity_poly.type
_entity_poly.pdbx_seq_one_letter_code
_entity_poly.pdbx_strand_id
1 'polypeptide(L)' 'IAEIRDKLPDLALYQYSENSESPVLEGAINLNNSMSKVSADSVEVDLSLGNPRDKLIYIYTSGTTGMPKAAVINNL' A
#
# COMPACT_ATOMS: atom_id res chain seq x y z
N ILE A 1 5.45 8.88 -6.17
CA ILE A 1 5.01 8.97 -4.75
C ILE A 1 5.02 10.40 -4.24
N ALA A 2 6.13 11.14 -4.35
CA ALA A 2 6.23 12.52 -3.83
C ALA A 2 5.05 13.41 -4.24
N GLU A 3 4.62 13.32 -5.50
CA GLU A 3 3.52 14.10 -6.08
C GLU A 3 2.12 13.83 -5.50
N ILE A 4 1.92 12.70 -4.83
CA ILE A 4 0.61 12.29 -4.29
C ILE A 4 0.60 12.18 -2.76
N ARG A 5 1.77 12.16 -2.12
CA ARG A 5 1.91 11.94 -0.67
C ARG A 5 1.15 12.98 0.14
N ASP A 6 1.28 14.25 -0.24
CA ASP A 6 0.62 15.36 0.48
C ASP A 6 -0.91 15.34 0.33
N LYS A 7 -1.43 14.60 -0.66
CA LYS A 7 -2.87 14.41 -0.87
C LYS A 7 -3.44 13.25 -0.04
N LEU A 8 -2.58 12.48 0.64
CA LEU A 8 -2.91 11.28 1.42
C LEU A 8 -2.23 11.32 2.81
N PRO A 9 -2.55 12.33 3.66
CA PRO A 9 -1.81 12.60 4.89
C PRO A 9 -1.90 11.49 5.95
N ASP A 10 -2.99 10.72 5.98
CA ASP A 10 -3.26 9.72 7.04
C ASP A 10 -2.92 8.28 6.63
N LEU A 11 -2.19 8.10 5.52
CA LEU A 11 -1.83 6.78 5.03
C LEU A 11 -0.43 6.38 5.47
N ALA A 12 -0.32 5.24 6.16
CA ALA A 12 0.97 4.63 6.44
C ALA A 12 1.68 4.24 5.14
N LEU A 13 2.91 4.73 4.96
CA LEU A 13 3.73 4.43 3.79
C LEU A 13 4.59 3.19 4.09
N TYR A 14 4.43 2.15 3.29
CA TYR A 14 5.27 0.94 3.35
C TYR A 14 6.13 0.85 2.10
N GLN A 15 7.40 0.50 2.27
CA GLN A 15 8.35 0.29 1.17
C GLN A 15 8.81 -1.17 1.14
N TYR A 16 8.59 -1.81 0.00
CA TYR A 16 9.21 -3.07 -0.35
C TYR A 16 10.40 -2.82 -1.27
N SER A 17 11.47 -3.62 -1.15
CA SER A 17 12.60 -3.59 -2.07
C SER A 17 13.20 -4.98 -2.16
N GLU A 18 13.57 -5.44 -3.37
CA GLU A 18 14.24 -6.73 -3.54
C GLU A 18 15.66 -6.70 -2.94
N ASN A 19 16.34 -5.56 -3.05
CA ASN A 19 17.63 -5.33 -2.42
C ASN A 19 17.44 -4.78 -0.99
N SER A 20 17.86 -5.56 0.01
CA SER A 20 17.78 -5.21 1.44
C SER A 20 18.59 -3.97 1.84
N GLU A 21 19.61 -3.61 1.06
CA GLU A 21 20.47 -2.45 1.28
C GLU A 21 19.88 -1.16 0.68
N SER A 22 18.71 -1.24 0.02
CA SER A 22 18.07 -0.07 -0.57
C SER A 22 17.67 0.92 0.54
N PRO A 23 17.99 2.22 0.39
CA PRO A 23 17.59 3.20 1.37
C PRO A 23 16.06 3.27 1.47
N VAL A 24 15.57 3.32 2.70
CA VAL A 24 14.13 3.48 2.99
C VAL A 24 13.79 4.96 2.91
N LEU A 25 12.71 5.29 2.21
CA LEU A 25 12.18 6.63 2.10
C LEU A 25 11.83 7.20 3.49
N GLU A 26 12.02 8.50 3.68
CA GLU A 26 11.71 9.16 4.95
C GLU A 26 10.23 8.97 5.34
N GLY A 27 10.01 8.52 6.57
CA GLY A 27 8.68 8.20 7.11
C GLY A 27 8.03 6.95 6.53
N ALA A 28 8.73 6.17 5.70
CA ALA A 28 8.25 4.87 5.23
C ALA A 28 8.66 3.74 6.19
N ILE A 29 7.78 2.77 6.35
CA ILE A 29 8.02 1.52 7.09
C ILE A 29 8.62 0.51 6.12
N ASN A 30 9.77 -0.08 6.47
CA ASN A 30 10.37 -1.16 5.69
C ASN A 30 9.48 -2.41 5.78
N LEU A 31 8.87 -2.79 4.66
CA LEU A 31 7.93 -3.90 4.61
C LEU A 31 8.65 -5.25 4.76
N ASN A 32 9.83 -5.43 4.16
CA ASN A 32 10.62 -6.65 4.29
C ASN A 32 10.88 -7.01 5.76
N ASN A 33 11.25 -6.01 6.57
CA ASN A 33 11.51 -6.18 8.01
C ASN A 33 10.24 -6.29 8.84
N SER A 34 9.12 -5.76 8.35
CA SER A 34 7.85 -5.78 9.08
C SER A 34 7.12 -7.10 8.89
N MET A 35 7.19 -7.69 7.69
CA MET A 35 6.54 -8.97 7.38
C MET A 35 7.03 -10.11 8.28
N SER A 36 8.31 -10.12 8.67
CA SER A 36 8.85 -11.15 9.59
C SER A 36 8.29 -11.08 11.02
N LYS A 37 7.62 -9.97 11.37
CA LYS A 37 7.00 -9.74 12.69
C LYS A 37 5.50 -10.02 12.69
N VAL A 38 4.90 -10.24 11.54
CA VAL A 38 3.46 -10.50 11.39
C VAL A 38 3.23 -12.01 11.50
N SER A 39 2.15 -12.41 12.17
CA SER A 39 1.78 -13.84 12.24
C SER A 39 1.45 -14.38 10.85
N ALA A 40 1.83 -15.63 10.59
CA ALA A 40 1.41 -16.38 9.42
C ALA A 40 0.03 -17.03 9.58
N ASP A 41 -0.60 -16.89 10.76
CA ASP A 41 -1.93 -17.41 11.02
C ASP A 41 -2.99 -16.74 10.14
N SER A 42 -4.09 -17.46 9.91
CA SER A 42 -5.22 -16.89 9.17
C SER A 42 -5.82 -15.72 9.92
N VAL A 43 -6.16 -14.67 9.17
CA VAL A 43 -6.87 -13.52 9.71
C VAL A 43 -8.30 -13.95 10.04
N GLU A 44 -8.59 -14.13 11.33
CA GLU A 44 -9.94 -14.34 11.83
C GLU A 44 -10.65 -12.97 11.91
N VAL A 45 -11.17 -12.51 10.78
CA VAL A 45 -11.98 -11.28 10.71
C VAL A 45 -13.38 -11.63 10.22
N ASP A 46 -14.38 -11.00 10.84
CA ASP A 46 -15.77 -11.10 10.44
C ASP A 46 -15.96 -10.48 9.04
N LEU A 47 -16.21 -11.33 8.05
CA LEU A 47 -16.42 -10.93 6.65
C LEU A 47 -17.68 -10.06 6.47
N SER A 48 -18.59 -10.02 7.44
CA SER A 48 -19.78 -9.15 7.40
C SER A 48 -19.46 -7.67 7.61
N LEU A 49 -18.23 -7.34 8.04
CA LEU A 49 -17.77 -5.96 8.20
C LEU A 49 -17.54 -5.23 6.87
N GLY A 50 -17.37 -5.96 5.76
CA GLY A 50 -17.08 -5.36 4.45
C GLY A 50 -18.33 -4.98 3.64
N ASN A 51 -18.23 -3.89 2.87
CA ASN A 51 -19.23 -3.48 1.88
C ASN A 51 -18.72 -3.73 0.45
N PRO A 52 -19.56 -4.17 -0.50
CA PRO A 52 -19.14 -4.34 -1.90
C PRO A 52 -18.62 -3.07 -2.58
N ARG A 53 -19.00 -1.89 -2.07
CA ARG A 53 -18.54 -0.58 -2.56
C ARG A 53 -17.27 -0.09 -1.87
N ASP A 54 -16.70 -0.85 -0.94
CA ASP A 54 -15.44 -0.49 -0.31
C ASP A 54 -14.34 -0.44 -1.36
N LYS A 55 -13.58 0.66 -1.33
CA LYS A 55 -12.40 0.83 -2.18
C LYS A 55 -11.27 0.06 -1.53
N LEU A 56 -10.89 -1.06 -2.13
CA LEU A 56 -9.90 -1.96 -1.56
C LEU A 56 -8.49 -1.49 -1.86
N ILE A 57 -8.22 -1.12 -3.12
CA ILE A 57 -6.86 -0.87 -3.59
C ILE A 57 -6.84 0.32 -4.55
N TYR A 58 -5.92 1.25 -4.29
CA TYR A 58 -5.48 2.25 -5.26
C TYR A 58 -4.11 1.88 -5.80
N ILE A 59 -4.02 1.64 -7.10
CA ILE A 59 -2.74 1.37 -7.76
C ILE A 59 -2.34 2.62 -8.53
N TYR A 60 -1.24 3.25 -8.13
CA TYR A 60 -0.63 4.36 -8.85
C TYR A 60 0.57 3.86 -9.64
N THR A 61 0.52 4.00 -10.95
CA THR A 61 1.66 3.69 -11.84
C THR A 61 2.02 4.93 -12.65
N SER A 62 3.30 5.09 -13.00
CA SER A 62 3.80 6.27 -13.71
C SER A 62 3.23 6.44 -15.13
N GLY A 63 2.57 5.42 -15.68
CA GLY A 63 2.10 5.40 -17.08
C GLY A 63 3.22 5.69 -18.08
N THR A 64 2.88 5.84 -19.37
CA THR A 64 3.84 6.27 -20.41
C THR A 64 4.08 7.79 -20.41
N THR A 65 3.22 8.54 -19.73
CA THR A 65 3.20 10.01 -19.69
C THR A 65 3.90 10.61 -18.48
N GLY A 66 4.46 9.80 -17.57
CA GLY A 66 5.16 10.24 -16.36
C GLY A 66 4.25 10.63 -15.18
N MET A 67 2.97 10.96 -15.43
CA MET A 67 2.00 11.30 -14.38
C MET A 67 1.29 10.07 -13.81
N PRO A 68 1.29 9.88 -12.47
CA PRO A 68 0.61 8.77 -11.82
C PRO A 68 -0.91 8.80 -12.03
N LYS A 69 -1.49 7.72 -12.58
CA LYS A 69 -2.95 7.52 -12.64
C LYS A 69 -3.37 6.46 -11.63
N ALA A 70 -4.46 6.71 -10.91
CA ALA A 70 -5.03 5.77 -9.96
C ALA A 70 -5.98 4.78 -10.66
N ALA A 71 -5.69 3.48 -10.56
CA ALA A 71 -6.67 2.43 -10.77
C ALA A 71 -7.33 2.08 -9.43
N VAL A 72 -8.66 1.99 -9.40
CA VAL A 72 -9.45 1.69 -8.20
C VAL A 72 -10.07 0.32 -8.33
N ILE A 73 -9.79 -0.58 -7.39
CA ILE A 73 -10.37 -1.93 -7.31
C ILE A 73 -11.36 -1.97 -6.14
N ASN A 74 -12.57 -2.46 -6.41
CA ASN A 74 -13.65 -2.60 -5.43
C ASN A 74 -13.94 -4.09 -5.15
N ASN A 75 -14.62 -4.38 -4.05
CA ASN A 75 -15.02 -5.73 -3.64
C ASN A 75 -16.34 -6.18 -4.32
N LEU A 76 -16.33 -6.44 -5.64
CA LEU A 76 -17.52 -6.90 -6.38
C LEU A 76 -17.83 -8.38 -6.15
#